data_AF-A0AA41K3M9-F1
#
_entry.id   AF-A0AA41K3M9-F1
#
_cell.length_a   1.000
_cell.length_b   1.000
_cell.length_c   1.000
_cell.angle_alpha   90.00
_cell.angle_beta   90.00
_cell.angle_gamma   90.00
#
_symmetry.space_group_name_H-M   'P 1'
#
loop_
_entity.id
_entity.type
_entity.pdbx_description
1 polymer ?
#
loop_
_entity_poly.entity_id
_entity_poly.type
_entity_poly.pdbx_seq_one_letter_code
_entity_poly.pdbx_strand_id
1 'polypeptide(L)'
;MKNNRFAHYRALTISAILAAVLWCTACSFYSTAISHCTSVSIKWEKNGVSPSELIRQQTYARQDGAGNQPEVTLWQIYPEQEIMASDKKKMKADVVDVFGDCGDISSSMLADGAYPARSDASGCAVSTGLAFSLWGSTNVIGVPVKAEGKQFYVRGIFEEEEPRLFLQAQAESEEPLSNMQLTFTDPGAGERAGQYLSSAGFPVGGILDLTLFAWVLGMILRFPAIILAFGILGRVIRHGKRLYRYPLLLAIYLLMAFGILAVLWFCMDLPEFPSEFIPAMWSDFEFWENLFKEQGKNMVYWMAAGPSFRDIELWTSSFMAVLLSVCASAFTAAAAMLVSIRSYKRMIFYCAAYTLTLGLISFKIASAHNMTFCKAMYFLPCLWICVDFLFYCLKETLAADVREGRILDEEKM
;
A
#
# COMPACT_ATOMS: atom_id res chain seq x y z
N MET A 1 11.02 20.04 -40.85
CA MET A 1 9.69 19.50 -40.45
C MET A 1 9.64 18.00 -40.11
N LYS A 2 10.48 17.12 -40.69
CA LYS A 2 10.55 15.68 -40.32
C LYS A 2 11.27 15.42 -38.98
N ASN A 3 12.37 16.13 -38.68
CA ASN A 3 13.10 16.00 -37.40
C ASN A 3 12.24 16.32 -36.16
N ASN A 4 11.44 17.39 -36.18
CA ASN A 4 10.56 17.72 -35.04
C ASN A 4 9.48 16.66 -34.77
N ARG A 5 8.93 16.03 -35.82
CA ARG A 5 7.95 14.95 -35.64
C ARG A 5 8.60 13.71 -35.01
N PHE A 6 9.81 13.38 -35.44
CA PHE A 6 10.54 12.25 -34.91
C PHE A 6 10.97 12.45 -33.44
N ALA A 7 11.42 13.66 -33.09
CA ALA A 7 11.71 14.03 -31.71
C ALA A 7 10.45 13.97 -30.82
N HIS A 8 9.30 14.45 -31.32
CA HIS A 8 8.01 14.39 -30.63
C HIS A 8 7.58 12.96 -30.30
N TYR A 9 7.61 12.05 -31.29
CA TYR A 9 7.23 10.66 -31.05
C TYR A 9 8.20 9.93 -30.11
N ARG A 10 9.50 10.21 -30.22
CA ARG A 10 10.50 9.66 -29.28
C ARG A 10 10.26 10.14 -27.85
N ALA A 11 10.02 11.44 -27.66
CA ALA A 11 9.71 11.99 -26.35
C ALA A 11 8.46 11.33 -25.75
N LEU A 12 7.38 11.22 -26.53
CA LEU A 12 6.17 10.53 -26.11
C LEU A 12 6.43 9.07 -25.70
N THR A 13 7.16 8.30 -26.52
CA THR A 13 7.44 6.89 -26.22
C THR A 13 8.29 6.73 -24.97
N ILE A 14 9.31 7.59 -24.79
CA ILE A 14 10.19 7.55 -23.62
C ILE A 14 9.39 7.91 -22.36
N SER A 15 8.61 8.99 -22.39
CA SER A 15 7.78 9.39 -21.24
C SER A 15 6.74 8.33 -20.88
N ALA A 16 6.09 7.69 -21.87
CA ALA A 16 5.11 6.64 -21.63
C ALA A 16 5.72 5.37 -21.02
N ILE A 17 6.87 4.92 -21.55
CA ILE A 17 7.58 3.75 -21.01
C ILE A 17 8.08 4.05 -19.59
N LEU A 18 8.68 5.23 -19.37
CA LEU A 18 9.19 5.61 -18.07
C LEU A 18 8.06 5.75 -17.03
N ALA A 19 6.92 6.33 -17.41
CA ALA A 19 5.74 6.36 -16.56
C ALA A 19 5.26 4.95 -16.17
N ALA A 20 5.18 4.03 -17.13
CA ALA A 20 4.75 2.65 -16.87
C ALA A 20 5.73 1.89 -15.95
N VAL A 21 7.04 2.00 -16.20
CA VAL A 21 8.07 1.36 -15.38
C VAL A 21 8.04 1.90 -13.96
N LEU A 22 8.04 3.23 -13.78
CA LEU A 22 8.04 3.87 -12.46
C LEU A 22 6.75 3.56 -11.68
N TRP A 23 5.61 3.49 -12.35
CA TRP A 23 4.36 3.12 -11.69
C TRP A 23 4.35 1.65 -11.27
N CYS A 24 4.86 0.75 -12.12
CA CYS A 24 4.98 -0.67 -11.76
C CYS A 24 5.93 -0.88 -10.57
N THR A 25 7.08 -0.21 -10.56
CA THR A 25 8.01 -0.30 -9.43
C THR A 25 7.40 0.30 -8.16
N ALA A 26 6.64 1.40 -8.27
CA ALA A 26 5.88 1.95 -7.15
C ALA A 26 4.86 0.94 -6.58
N CYS A 27 4.15 0.18 -7.42
CA CYS A 27 3.22 -0.87 -6.99
C CYS A 27 3.93 -2.02 -6.24
N SER A 28 5.17 -2.35 -6.61
CA SER A 28 5.97 -3.36 -5.91
C SER A 28 6.27 -2.91 -4.48
N PHE A 29 6.86 -1.72 -4.32
CA PHE A 29 7.17 -1.17 -2.99
C PHE A 29 5.91 -0.89 -2.16
N TYR A 30 4.81 -0.50 -2.80
CA TYR A 30 3.52 -0.36 -2.15
C TYR A 30 2.98 -1.69 -1.60
N SER A 31 3.13 -2.79 -2.35
CA SER A 31 2.68 -4.11 -1.91
C SER A 31 3.46 -4.56 -0.67
N THR A 32 4.78 -4.34 -0.65
CA THR A 32 5.63 -4.55 0.54
C THR A 32 5.22 -3.65 1.71
N ALA A 33 4.97 -2.36 1.47
CA ALA A 33 4.55 -1.45 2.54
C ALA A 33 3.21 -1.89 3.16
N ILE A 34 2.22 -2.25 2.34
CA ILE A 34 0.90 -2.65 2.83
C ILE A 34 0.91 -3.96 3.60
N SER A 35 1.81 -4.91 3.30
CA SER A 35 1.90 -6.13 4.10
C SER A 35 2.24 -5.87 5.57
N HIS A 36 2.81 -4.71 5.89
CA HIS A 36 3.07 -4.28 7.26
C HIS A 36 1.97 -3.41 7.87
N CYS A 37 0.91 -3.10 7.12
CA CYS A 37 -0.11 -2.13 7.50
C CYS A 37 -1.49 -2.73 7.79
N THR A 38 -1.56 -4.03 8.07
CA THR A 38 -2.81 -4.75 8.33
C THR A 38 -3.40 -4.51 9.71
N SER A 39 -2.67 -3.87 10.62
CA SER A 39 -2.97 -3.78 12.04
C SER A 39 -2.76 -2.37 12.61
N VAL A 40 -3.17 -2.14 13.84
CA VAL A 40 -2.79 -0.94 14.60
C VAL A 40 -1.58 -1.29 15.46
N SER A 41 -0.54 -0.49 15.40
CA SER A 41 0.66 -0.72 16.18
C SER A 41 0.74 0.24 17.36
N ILE A 42 1.06 -0.31 18.52
CA ILE A 42 1.24 0.43 19.77
C ILE A 42 2.67 0.21 20.25
N LYS A 43 3.32 1.30 20.67
CA LYS A 43 4.67 1.30 21.24
C LYS A 43 4.71 1.99 22.59
N TRP A 44 5.48 1.42 23.52
CA TRP A 44 5.76 2.00 24.82
C TRP A 44 7.27 2.20 25.00
N GLU A 45 7.70 3.39 25.45
CA GLU A 45 9.14 3.68 25.67
C GLU A 45 9.72 3.07 26.95
N LYS A 46 8.92 3.01 28.03
CA LYS A 46 9.38 2.62 29.38
C LYS A 46 8.51 1.59 30.09
N ASN A 47 7.37 1.27 29.49
CA ASN A 47 6.39 0.31 30.01
C ASN A 47 6.15 -0.75 28.93
N GLY A 48 5.24 -1.67 29.20
CA GLY A 48 4.75 -2.63 28.23
C GLY A 48 3.54 -3.36 28.77
N VAL A 49 3.12 -4.38 28.06
CA VAL A 49 2.09 -5.31 28.55
C VAL A 49 2.73 -6.69 28.59
N SER A 50 2.55 -7.39 29.71
CA SER A 50 3.04 -8.78 29.81
C SER A 50 2.01 -9.76 29.22
N PRO A 51 2.46 -10.94 28.73
CA PRO A 51 1.56 -12.01 28.28
C PRO A 51 0.50 -12.40 29.31
N SER A 52 0.88 -12.49 30.58
CA SER A 52 -0.02 -12.88 31.68
C SER A 52 -1.10 -11.83 31.94
N GLU A 53 -0.76 -10.54 31.90
CA GLU A 53 -1.72 -9.43 32.00
C GLU A 53 -2.71 -9.43 30.85
N LEU A 54 -2.23 -9.66 29.62
CA LEU A 54 -3.07 -9.73 28.43
C LEU A 54 -4.07 -10.90 28.52
N ILE A 55 -3.61 -12.11 28.89
CA ILE A 55 -4.48 -13.27 29.05
C ILE A 55 -5.54 -13.00 30.13
N ARG A 56 -5.12 -12.43 31.26
CA ARG A 56 -6.02 -12.11 32.37
C ARG A 56 -7.12 -11.16 31.91
N GLN A 57 -6.75 -10.09 31.20
CA GLN A 57 -7.70 -9.12 30.67
C GLN A 57 -8.66 -9.75 29.65
N GLN A 58 -8.15 -10.49 28.67
CA GLN A 58 -9.00 -11.14 27.66
C GLN A 58 -9.94 -12.18 28.28
N THR A 59 -9.52 -12.85 29.35
CA THR A 59 -10.34 -13.81 30.09
C THR A 59 -11.48 -13.10 30.81
N TYR A 60 -11.19 -12.00 31.52
CA TYR A 60 -12.24 -11.20 32.19
C TYR A 60 -13.22 -10.59 31.19
N ALA A 61 -12.73 -10.02 30.08
CA ALA A 61 -13.59 -9.46 29.05
C ALA A 61 -14.57 -10.50 28.48
N ARG A 62 -14.10 -11.74 28.23
CA ARG A 62 -14.97 -12.84 27.78
C ARG A 62 -15.99 -13.27 28.83
N GLN A 63 -15.63 -13.24 30.12
CA GLN A 63 -16.55 -13.57 31.22
C GLN A 63 -17.65 -12.50 31.40
N ASP A 64 -17.29 -11.23 31.19
CA ASP A 64 -18.22 -10.10 31.27
C ASP A 64 -19.13 -9.98 30.04
N GLY A 65 -19.05 -10.93 29.10
CA GLY A 65 -19.86 -10.94 27.89
C GLY A 65 -19.46 -9.86 26.87
N ALA A 66 -18.26 -9.28 27.00
CA ALA A 66 -17.71 -8.45 25.95
C ALA A 66 -17.61 -9.27 24.66
N GLY A 67 -18.01 -8.67 23.53
CA GLY A 67 -17.96 -9.32 22.22
C GLY A 67 -16.55 -9.74 21.80
N ASN A 68 -16.41 -10.13 20.53
CA ASN A 68 -15.12 -10.57 19.97
C ASN A 68 -14.02 -9.54 20.29
N GLN A 69 -13.05 -9.97 21.10
CA GLN A 69 -11.85 -9.21 21.39
C GLN A 69 -10.98 -9.15 20.13
N PRO A 70 -10.20 -8.07 19.93
CA PRO A 70 -9.25 -8.02 18.82
C PRO A 70 -8.20 -9.12 18.96
N GLU A 71 -7.65 -9.53 17.83
CA GLU A 71 -6.43 -10.35 17.84
C GLU A 71 -5.26 -9.46 18.26
N VAL A 72 -4.43 -9.98 19.17
CA VAL A 72 -3.37 -9.23 19.83
C VAL A 72 -2.06 -10.00 19.74
N THR A 73 -1.03 -9.33 19.24
CA THR A 73 0.35 -9.84 19.21
C THR A 73 1.25 -8.88 19.97
N LEU A 74 1.83 -9.33 21.08
CA LEU A 74 2.84 -8.59 21.84
C LEU A 74 4.23 -8.99 21.37
N TRP A 75 5.19 -8.06 21.37
CA TRP A 75 6.56 -8.40 21.00
C TRP A 75 7.63 -7.42 21.52
N GLN A 76 8.86 -7.92 21.62
CA GLN A 76 10.05 -7.19 22.06
C GLN A 76 11.26 -7.62 21.24
N ILE A 77 12.15 -6.68 20.93
CA ILE A 77 13.47 -7.00 20.36
C ILE A 77 14.53 -6.90 21.46
N TYR A 78 15.36 -7.93 21.54
CA TYR A 78 16.61 -7.94 22.28
C TYR A 78 17.76 -8.00 21.27
N PRO A 79 18.44 -6.88 21.01
CA PRO A 79 19.47 -6.84 19.99
C PRO A 79 20.74 -7.55 20.44
N GLU A 80 21.55 -8.01 19.48
CA GLU A 80 22.93 -8.47 19.69
C GLU A 80 23.09 -9.59 20.73
N GLN A 81 22.07 -10.47 20.86
CA GLN A 81 22.11 -11.61 21.78
C GLN A 81 23.01 -12.73 21.26
N GLU A 82 23.70 -13.41 22.16
CA GLU A 82 24.55 -14.54 21.80
C GLU A 82 23.70 -15.79 21.53
N ILE A 83 23.72 -16.24 20.28
CA ILE A 83 23.10 -17.47 19.81
C ILE A 83 24.18 -18.51 19.58
N MET A 84 23.96 -19.72 20.08
CA MET A 84 24.96 -20.79 20.03
C MET A 84 24.39 -22.04 19.37
N ALA A 85 25.05 -22.50 18.33
CA ALA A 85 24.78 -23.78 17.71
C ALA A 85 25.30 -24.95 18.56
N SER A 86 24.82 -26.15 18.27
CA SER A 86 25.18 -27.38 19.00
C SER A 86 26.68 -27.71 18.95
N ASP A 87 27.39 -27.26 17.91
CA ASP A 87 28.84 -27.41 17.72
C ASP A 87 29.68 -26.34 18.44
N LYS A 88 29.05 -25.55 19.33
CA LYS A 88 29.62 -24.40 20.07
C LYS A 88 30.01 -23.21 19.19
N LYS A 89 29.63 -23.19 17.91
CA LYS A 89 29.74 -21.96 17.12
C LYS A 89 28.76 -20.92 17.67
N LYS A 90 29.24 -19.70 17.80
CA LYS A 90 28.49 -18.57 18.38
C LYS A 90 28.31 -17.49 17.34
N MET A 91 27.15 -16.87 17.34
CA MET A 91 26.86 -15.70 16.55
C MET A 91 26.02 -14.73 17.37
N LYS A 92 26.13 -13.44 17.11
CA LYS A 92 25.20 -12.46 17.64
C LYS A 92 24.04 -12.28 16.68
N ALA A 93 22.84 -12.21 17.21
CA ALA A 93 21.62 -12.02 16.45
C ALA A 93 20.59 -11.25 17.27
N ASP A 94 19.62 -10.66 16.59
CA ASP A 94 18.47 -10.08 17.26
C ASP A 94 17.49 -11.19 17.65
N VAL A 95 17.14 -11.25 18.93
CA VAL A 95 16.08 -12.14 19.43
C VAL A 95 14.79 -11.33 19.50
N VAL A 96 13.75 -11.86 18.87
CA VAL A 96 12.42 -11.28 18.89
C VAL A 96 11.50 -12.20 19.67
N ASP A 97 11.15 -11.76 20.87
CA ASP A 97 10.16 -12.43 21.69
C ASP A 97 8.78 -11.98 21.26
N VAL A 98 7.91 -12.95 21.00
CA VAL A 98 6.57 -12.74 20.48
C VAL A 98 5.58 -13.47 21.37
N PHE A 99 4.45 -12.86 21.65
CA PHE A 99 3.30 -13.55 22.22
C PHE A 99 2.09 -13.29 21.32
N GLY A 100 1.78 -14.27 20.47
CA GLY A 100 0.77 -14.12 19.42
C GLY A 100 1.23 -14.75 18.11
N ASP A 101 0.79 -14.19 16.99
CA ASP A 101 1.20 -14.64 15.66
C ASP A 101 2.44 -13.87 15.20
N CYS A 102 3.53 -14.58 14.95
CA CYS A 102 4.75 -13.97 14.40
C CYS A 102 4.52 -13.36 13.00
N GLY A 103 3.52 -13.86 12.26
CA GLY A 103 3.13 -13.32 10.96
C GLY A 103 2.56 -11.89 11.02
N ASP A 104 2.07 -11.44 12.18
CA ASP A 104 1.62 -10.05 12.33
C ASP A 104 2.81 -9.08 12.28
N ILE A 105 3.97 -9.50 12.79
CA ILE A 105 5.15 -8.63 12.96
C ILE A 105 6.19 -8.77 11.86
N SER A 106 6.12 -9.82 11.03
CA SER A 106 7.05 -10.07 9.93
C SER A 106 6.30 -10.36 8.63
N SER A 107 6.72 -9.71 7.54
CA SER A 107 6.24 -9.97 6.18
C SER A 107 7.15 -10.95 5.42
N SER A 108 8.23 -11.42 6.05
CA SER A 108 9.23 -12.28 5.42
C SER A 108 8.61 -13.61 5.00
N MET A 109 8.94 -14.05 3.78
CA MET A 109 8.47 -15.34 3.29
C MET A 109 9.15 -16.47 4.07
N LEU A 110 8.38 -17.50 4.43
CA LEU A 110 8.93 -18.73 4.98
C LEU A 110 9.58 -19.54 3.84
N ALA A 111 10.89 -19.74 3.95
CA ALA A 111 11.65 -20.58 3.03
C ALA A 111 11.41 -22.08 3.31
N ASP A 112 11.28 -22.45 4.58
CA ASP A 112 10.94 -23.81 5.02
C ASP A 112 10.30 -23.80 6.41
N GLY A 113 9.43 -24.78 6.71
CA GLY A 113 8.74 -24.89 8.00
C GLY A 113 7.75 -23.76 8.30
N ALA A 114 7.61 -23.41 9.58
CA ALA A 114 6.68 -22.38 10.06
C ALA A 114 7.21 -21.60 11.26
N TYR A 115 6.65 -20.42 11.52
CA TYR A 115 6.87 -19.71 12.77
C TYR A 115 6.38 -20.55 13.97
N PRO A 116 7.03 -20.43 15.15
CA PRO A 116 6.60 -21.14 16.33
C PRO A 116 5.18 -20.71 16.72
N ALA A 117 4.29 -21.67 16.88
CA ALA A 117 2.92 -21.41 17.34
C ALA A 117 2.93 -20.88 18.78
N ARG A 118 1.89 -20.12 19.17
CA ARG A 118 1.77 -19.50 20.52
C ARG A 118 2.01 -20.46 21.70
N SER A 119 1.70 -21.75 21.54
CA SER A 119 1.90 -22.76 22.58
C SER A 119 3.28 -23.44 22.55
N ASP A 120 4.11 -23.19 21.53
CA ASP A 120 5.41 -23.83 21.35
C ASP A 120 6.53 -23.03 22.01
N ALA A 121 6.64 -23.17 23.34
CA ALA A 121 7.71 -22.56 24.13
C ALA A 121 9.12 -23.13 23.87
N SER A 122 9.23 -24.19 23.06
CA SER A 122 10.49 -24.87 22.75
C SER A 122 10.99 -24.64 21.33
N GLY A 123 10.13 -24.08 20.49
CA GLY A 123 10.40 -23.81 19.09
C GLY A 123 10.99 -22.43 18.86
N CYS A 124 11.74 -22.29 17.77
CA CYS A 124 12.18 -21.01 17.26
C CYS A 124 12.08 -20.96 15.74
N ALA A 125 11.97 -19.77 15.15
CA ALA A 125 12.21 -19.57 13.73
C ALA A 125 13.49 -18.76 13.53
N VAL A 126 14.27 -19.09 12.50
CA VAL A 126 15.60 -18.48 12.25
C VAL A 126 15.65 -17.84 10.88
N SER A 127 16.34 -16.71 10.74
CA SER A 127 16.56 -16.12 9.42
C SER A 127 17.50 -16.96 8.58
N THR A 128 17.40 -16.87 7.25
CA THR A 128 18.36 -17.52 6.33
C THR A 128 19.80 -17.06 6.60
N GLY A 129 20.01 -15.78 6.92
CA GLY A 129 21.30 -15.22 7.32
C GLY A 129 21.86 -15.82 8.61
N LEU A 130 21.03 -15.97 9.65
CA LEU A 130 21.43 -16.63 10.89
C LEU A 130 21.74 -18.11 10.65
N ALA A 131 20.90 -18.80 9.87
CA ALA A 131 21.04 -20.21 9.58
C ALA A 131 22.37 -20.52 8.86
N PHE A 132 22.67 -19.75 7.81
CA PHE A 132 23.91 -19.89 7.08
C PHE A 132 25.13 -19.54 7.94
N SER A 133 25.03 -18.49 8.76
CA SER A 133 26.12 -18.06 9.64
C SER A 133 26.44 -19.09 10.72
N LEU A 134 25.43 -19.73 11.32
CA LEU A 134 25.63 -20.75 12.35
C LEU A 134 25.96 -22.13 11.77
N TRP A 135 25.21 -22.62 10.79
CA TRP A 135 25.33 -24.02 10.33
C TRP A 135 25.94 -24.18 8.93
N GLY A 136 26.17 -23.09 8.20
CA GLY A 136 26.62 -23.14 6.80
C GLY A 136 25.54 -23.66 5.84
N SER A 137 24.30 -23.77 6.29
CA SER A 137 23.16 -24.31 5.54
C SER A 137 21.85 -23.68 5.99
N THR A 138 20.88 -23.64 5.10
CA THR A 138 19.48 -23.30 5.38
C THR A 138 18.61 -24.53 5.58
N ASN A 139 19.17 -25.75 5.61
CA ASN A 139 18.41 -26.96 5.96
C ASN A 139 18.69 -27.33 7.42
N VAL A 140 18.07 -26.57 8.34
CA VAL A 140 18.34 -26.65 9.79
C VAL A 140 17.08 -26.89 10.61
N ILE A 141 15.98 -27.31 10.00
CA ILE A 141 14.75 -27.68 10.71
C ILE A 141 15.05 -28.80 11.72
N GLY A 142 14.54 -28.63 12.95
CA GLY A 142 14.72 -29.55 14.07
C GLY A 142 16.10 -29.50 14.74
N VAL A 143 17.03 -28.68 14.24
CA VAL A 143 18.36 -28.55 14.84
C VAL A 143 18.27 -27.76 16.16
N PRO A 144 19.02 -28.15 17.22
CA PRO A 144 19.01 -27.40 18.47
C PRO A 144 19.86 -26.13 18.39
N VAL A 145 19.33 -25.06 18.94
CA VAL A 145 20.00 -23.76 19.10
C VAL A 145 19.84 -23.29 20.54
N LYS A 146 20.89 -22.69 21.10
CA LYS A 146 20.82 -22.08 22.43
C LYS A 146 20.73 -20.56 22.31
N ALA A 147 19.73 -20.00 22.97
CA ALA A 147 19.51 -18.57 23.14
C ALA A 147 19.15 -18.34 24.61
N GLU A 148 19.63 -17.24 25.20
CA GLU A 148 19.31 -16.88 26.60
C GLU A 148 19.63 -17.98 27.63
N GLY A 149 20.64 -18.81 27.35
CA GLY A 149 21.00 -19.97 28.19
C GLY A 149 20.02 -21.15 28.12
N LYS A 150 18.91 -21.04 27.39
CA LYS A 150 17.93 -22.10 27.15
C LYS A 150 18.17 -22.75 25.78
N GLN A 151 17.67 -23.96 25.61
CA GLN A 151 17.78 -24.71 24.35
C GLN A 151 16.43 -24.73 23.63
N PHE A 152 16.43 -24.35 22.37
CA PHE A 152 15.28 -24.31 21.46
C PHE A 152 15.55 -25.18 20.23
N TYR A 153 14.50 -25.46 19.46
CA TYR A 153 14.54 -26.25 18.23
C TYR A 153 13.96 -25.46 17.06
N VAL A 154 14.68 -25.46 15.93
CA VAL A 154 14.23 -24.73 14.73
C VAL A 154 12.95 -25.36 14.17
N ARG A 155 11.89 -24.56 14.05
CA ARG A 155 10.59 -24.92 13.46
C ARG A 155 10.40 -24.38 12.05
N GLY A 156 11.08 -23.29 11.73
CA GLY A 156 10.94 -22.60 10.45
C GLY A 156 12.13 -21.72 10.16
N ILE A 157 12.27 -21.40 8.88
CA ILE A 157 13.34 -20.60 8.33
C ILE A 157 12.69 -19.55 7.45
N PHE A 158 12.93 -18.27 7.75
CA PHE A 158 12.35 -17.15 7.00
C PHE A 158 13.42 -16.39 6.24
N GLU A 159 13.04 -15.82 5.10
CA GLU A 159 13.94 -15.12 4.19
C GLU A 159 14.33 -13.75 4.76
N GLU A 160 15.53 -13.68 5.33
CA GLU A 160 16.14 -12.43 5.80
C GLU A 160 17.67 -12.60 5.93
N GLU A 161 18.44 -11.67 5.37
CA GLU A 161 19.91 -11.69 5.46
C GLU A 161 20.42 -11.29 6.86
N GLU A 162 19.69 -10.42 7.56
CA GLU A 162 20.04 -10.03 8.93
C GLU A 162 19.85 -11.23 9.90
N PRO A 163 20.83 -11.52 10.78
CA PRO A 163 20.70 -12.59 11.74
C PRO A 163 19.59 -12.32 12.76
N ARG A 164 18.50 -13.08 12.70
CA ARG A 164 17.34 -12.91 13.59
C ARG A 164 16.74 -14.25 14.02
N LEU A 165 16.24 -14.29 15.25
CA LEU A 165 15.64 -15.44 15.91
C LEU A 165 14.28 -15.05 16.49
N PHE A 166 13.20 -15.73 16.11
CA PHE A 166 11.88 -15.56 16.74
C PHE A 166 11.64 -16.62 17.80
N LEU A 167 11.18 -16.19 18.98
CA LEU A 167 10.80 -17.02 20.11
C LEU A 167 9.38 -16.68 20.57
N GLN A 168 8.71 -17.65 21.19
CA GLN A 168 7.41 -17.43 21.85
C GLN A 168 7.62 -17.12 23.33
N ALA A 169 7.16 -15.96 23.77
CA ALA A 169 7.09 -15.61 25.18
C ALA A 169 6.04 -16.48 25.88
N GLN A 170 6.33 -16.87 27.12
CA GLN A 170 5.46 -17.76 27.89
C GLN A 170 4.18 -17.04 28.34
N ALA A 171 3.06 -17.77 28.34
CA ALA A 171 1.76 -17.26 28.74
C ALA A 171 1.75 -16.72 30.19
N GLU A 172 2.52 -17.36 31.07
CA GLU A 172 2.65 -16.98 32.47
C GLU A 172 3.70 -15.89 32.71
N SER A 173 4.38 -15.40 31.67
CA SER A 173 5.41 -14.37 31.82
C SER A 173 4.81 -13.06 32.34
N GLU A 174 5.45 -12.50 33.36
CA GLU A 174 5.19 -11.15 33.88
C GLU A 174 6.13 -10.11 33.24
N GLU A 175 7.04 -10.52 32.36
CA GLU A 175 7.94 -9.59 31.69
C GLU A 175 7.17 -8.76 30.65
N PRO A 176 7.22 -7.42 30.75
CA PRO A 176 6.48 -6.54 29.85
C PRO A 176 7.13 -6.45 28.48
N LEU A 177 6.33 -6.60 27.43
CA LEU A 177 6.75 -6.41 26.03
C LEU A 177 6.36 -5.00 25.57
N SER A 178 7.29 -4.27 24.93
CA SER A 178 7.13 -2.84 24.61
C SER A 178 6.35 -2.55 23.33
N ASN A 179 5.96 -3.57 22.57
CA ASN A 179 5.19 -3.42 21.35
C ASN A 179 3.95 -4.30 21.37
N MET A 180 2.86 -3.79 20.80
CA MET A 180 1.60 -4.51 20.61
C MET A 180 1.06 -4.23 19.21
N GLN A 181 0.57 -5.28 18.55
CA GLN A 181 -0.25 -5.18 17.36
C GLN A 181 -1.69 -5.57 17.68
N LEU A 182 -2.63 -4.78 17.17
CA LEU A 182 -4.06 -5.02 17.29
C LEU A 182 -4.67 -5.14 15.91
N THR A 183 -5.33 -6.26 15.65
CA THR A 183 -6.08 -6.48 14.41
C THR A 183 -7.57 -6.41 14.71
N PHE A 184 -8.26 -5.49 14.04
CA PHE A 184 -9.70 -5.28 14.15
C PHE A 184 -10.40 -5.74 12.87
N THR A 185 -11.56 -6.39 13.01
CA THR A 185 -12.35 -6.85 11.85
C THR A 185 -13.17 -5.76 11.19
N ASP A 186 -13.42 -4.62 11.86
CA ASP A 186 -14.19 -3.51 11.30
C ASP A 186 -13.40 -2.18 11.29
N PRO A 187 -13.87 -1.17 10.52
CA PRO A 187 -13.20 0.13 10.38
C PRO A 187 -13.09 0.95 11.69
N GLY A 188 -12.19 1.94 11.68
CA GLY A 188 -11.93 2.84 12.82
C GLY A 188 -10.96 2.23 13.82
N ALA A 189 -9.85 1.68 13.32
CA ALA A 189 -8.95 0.85 14.09
C ALA A 189 -8.17 1.67 15.14
N GLY A 190 -7.75 2.89 14.81
CA GLY A 190 -7.02 3.78 15.73
C GLY A 190 -7.84 4.17 16.96
N GLU A 191 -9.09 4.63 16.77
CA GLU A 191 -9.96 4.98 17.90
C GLU A 191 -10.27 3.77 18.79
N ARG A 192 -10.58 2.62 18.18
CA ARG A 192 -10.84 1.37 18.90
C ARG A 192 -9.62 0.88 19.67
N ALA A 193 -8.41 1.06 19.13
CA ALA A 193 -7.19 0.75 19.87
C ALA A 193 -7.06 1.60 21.13
N GLY A 194 -7.36 2.90 21.05
CA GLY A 194 -7.36 3.80 22.22
C GLY A 194 -8.42 3.41 23.26
N GLN A 195 -9.63 3.09 22.81
CA GLN A 195 -10.72 2.60 23.67
C GLN A 195 -10.36 1.24 24.32
N TYR A 196 -9.78 0.33 23.55
CA TYR A 196 -9.33 -0.98 24.03
C TYR A 196 -8.28 -0.82 25.14
N LEU A 197 -7.20 -0.06 24.88
CA LEU A 197 -6.16 0.20 25.88
C LEU A 197 -6.74 0.80 27.17
N SER A 198 -7.65 1.77 27.04
CA SER A 198 -8.28 2.43 28.18
C SER A 198 -9.19 1.47 28.97
N SER A 199 -10.01 0.68 28.28
CA SER A 199 -10.93 -0.29 28.91
C SER A 199 -10.18 -1.45 29.58
N ALA A 200 -9.04 -1.85 29.00
CA ALA A 200 -8.17 -2.89 29.51
C ALA A 200 -7.31 -2.43 30.69
N GLY A 201 -7.24 -1.11 30.96
CA GLY A 201 -6.35 -0.54 31.96
C GLY A 201 -4.87 -0.67 31.59
N PHE A 202 -4.55 -0.81 30.30
CA PHE A 202 -3.18 -0.87 29.82
C PHE A 202 -2.54 0.51 29.78
N PRO A 203 -1.19 0.61 29.90
CA PRO A 203 -0.50 1.88 29.81
C PRO A 203 -0.78 2.58 28.49
N VAL A 204 -0.92 3.91 28.52
CA VAL A 204 -1.07 4.71 27.30
C VAL A 204 0.25 4.64 26.51
N GLY A 205 0.17 4.13 25.28
CA GLY A 205 1.31 4.03 24.36
C GLY A 205 1.11 4.92 23.12
N GLY A 206 2.16 5.06 22.32
CA GLY A 206 2.06 5.72 21.02
C GLY A 206 1.31 4.85 20.03
N ILE A 207 0.09 5.25 19.68
CA ILE A 207 -0.78 4.53 18.73
C ILE A 207 -0.46 5.01 17.31
N LEU A 208 -0.11 4.08 16.43
CA LEU A 208 0.04 4.31 15.00
C LEU A 208 -0.98 3.47 14.25
N ASP A 209 -1.96 4.15 13.66
CA ASP A 209 -2.92 3.50 12.77
C ASP A 209 -2.24 3.26 11.40
N LEU A 210 -1.77 2.02 11.21
CA LEU A 210 -1.15 1.64 9.95
C LEU A 210 -2.19 1.43 8.84
N THR A 211 -3.46 1.18 9.17
CA THR A 211 -4.54 1.06 8.19
C THR A 211 -4.83 2.41 7.54
N LEU A 212 -4.81 3.49 8.34
CA LEU A 212 -4.86 4.87 7.88
C LEU A 212 -3.66 5.21 7.01
N PHE A 213 -2.47 4.81 7.44
CA PHE A 213 -1.24 5.00 6.67
C PHE A 213 -1.31 4.29 5.30
N ALA A 214 -1.79 3.04 5.26
CA ALA A 214 -2.01 2.30 4.01
C ALA A 214 -3.03 2.98 3.09
N TRP A 215 -4.10 3.57 3.64
CA TRP A 215 -5.07 4.33 2.86
C TRP A 215 -4.42 5.54 2.18
N VAL A 216 -3.66 6.34 2.94
CA VAL A 216 -2.94 7.52 2.41
C VAL A 216 -1.96 7.09 1.33
N LEU A 217 -1.17 6.05 1.59
CA LEU A 217 -0.23 5.51 0.61
C LEU A 217 -0.95 5.00 -0.65
N GLY A 218 -2.11 4.37 -0.50
CA GLY A 218 -2.95 3.89 -1.59
C GLY A 218 -3.52 5.00 -2.46
N MET A 219 -3.84 6.15 -1.87
CA MET A 219 -4.22 7.36 -2.59
C MET A 219 -3.05 7.94 -3.38
N ILE A 220 -1.87 8.04 -2.76
CA ILE A 220 -0.64 8.55 -3.41
C ILE A 220 -0.24 7.67 -4.59
N LEU A 221 -0.32 6.34 -4.46
CA LEU A 221 -0.02 5.41 -5.56
C LEU A 221 -0.92 5.64 -6.79
N ARG A 222 -2.15 6.13 -6.57
CA ARG A 222 -3.14 6.41 -7.62
C ARG A 222 -2.99 7.82 -8.21
N PHE A 223 -2.02 8.63 -7.79
CA PHE A 223 -1.81 9.97 -8.34
C PHE A 223 -1.65 10.03 -9.88
N PRO A 224 -0.91 9.12 -10.54
CA PRO A 224 -0.84 9.10 -12.00
C PRO A 224 -2.23 8.92 -12.64
N ALA A 225 -3.06 8.07 -12.02
CA ALA A 225 -4.44 7.88 -12.43
C ALA A 225 -5.28 9.16 -12.22
N ILE A 226 -5.19 9.76 -11.03
CA ILE A 226 -5.94 10.97 -10.68
C ILE A 226 -5.66 12.11 -11.66
N ILE A 227 -4.40 12.29 -12.08
CA ILE A 227 -4.03 13.27 -13.11
C ILE A 227 -4.73 13.01 -14.45
N LEU A 228 -4.75 11.76 -14.91
CA LEU A 228 -5.44 11.40 -16.15
C LEU A 228 -6.95 11.62 -16.05
N ALA A 229 -7.57 11.28 -14.90
CA ALA A 229 -8.99 11.55 -14.69
C ALA A 229 -9.34 13.02 -14.71
N PHE A 230 -8.59 13.86 -13.98
CA PHE A 230 -8.79 15.30 -14.01
C PHE A 230 -8.58 15.88 -15.41
N GLY A 231 -7.61 15.37 -16.16
CA GLY A 231 -7.41 15.77 -17.55
C GLY A 231 -8.56 15.35 -18.48
N ILE A 232 -9.13 14.15 -18.30
CA ILE A 232 -10.34 13.70 -19.03
C ILE A 232 -11.52 14.60 -18.67
N LEU A 233 -11.77 14.82 -17.38
CA LEU A 233 -12.85 15.66 -16.89
C LEU A 233 -12.71 17.10 -17.41
N GLY A 234 -11.51 17.66 -17.39
CA GLY A 234 -11.21 18.98 -17.94
C GLY A 234 -11.49 19.08 -19.45
N ARG A 235 -11.19 18.03 -20.22
CA ARG A 235 -11.55 17.94 -21.65
C ARG A 235 -13.06 17.86 -21.84
N VAL A 236 -13.75 17.05 -21.04
CA VAL A 236 -15.21 16.90 -21.07
C VAL A 236 -15.91 18.23 -20.75
N ILE A 237 -15.48 18.94 -19.71
CA ILE A 237 -16.07 20.24 -19.35
C ILE A 237 -15.81 21.28 -20.46
N ARG A 238 -14.57 21.34 -20.99
CA ARG A 238 -14.21 22.31 -22.04
C ARG A 238 -15.00 22.09 -23.32
N HIS A 239 -15.18 20.83 -23.74
CA HIS A 239 -15.99 20.51 -24.91
C HIS A 239 -17.48 20.79 -24.66
N GLY A 240 -18.01 20.43 -23.49
CA GLY A 240 -19.41 20.71 -23.14
C GLY A 240 -19.74 22.20 -23.17
N LYS A 241 -18.86 23.06 -22.64
CA LYS A 241 -19.01 24.54 -22.71
C LYS A 241 -19.11 25.06 -24.15
N ARG A 242 -18.41 24.43 -25.10
CA ARG A 242 -18.47 24.83 -26.51
C ARG A 242 -19.77 24.40 -27.19
N LEU A 243 -20.35 23.27 -26.78
CA LEU A 243 -21.61 22.75 -27.29
C LEU A 243 -22.85 23.34 -26.60
N TYR A 244 -22.69 24.14 -25.55
CA TYR A 244 -23.80 24.76 -24.81
C TYR A 244 -24.78 25.55 -25.70
N ARG A 245 -24.31 26.10 -26.83
CA ARG A 245 -25.14 26.86 -27.78
C ARG A 245 -26.02 25.99 -28.69
N TYR A 246 -25.80 24.67 -28.73
CA TYR A 246 -26.48 23.74 -29.63
C TYR A 246 -27.19 22.65 -28.82
N PRO A 247 -28.49 22.79 -28.50
CA PRO A 247 -29.16 21.96 -27.49
C PRO A 247 -29.26 20.47 -27.86
N LEU A 248 -29.44 20.15 -29.15
CA LEU A 248 -29.59 18.77 -29.62
C LEU A 248 -28.25 18.01 -29.62
N LEU A 249 -27.18 18.69 -30.09
CA LEU A 249 -25.79 18.23 -29.98
C LEU A 249 -25.33 18.11 -28.53
N LEU A 250 -25.78 19.00 -27.64
CA LEU A 250 -25.51 18.95 -26.21
C LEU A 250 -26.14 17.72 -25.55
N ALA A 251 -27.37 17.33 -25.92
CA ALA A 251 -28.03 16.14 -25.38
C ALA A 251 -27.26 14.85 -25.73
N ILE A 252 -26.84 14.69 -26.99
CA ILE A 252 -26.00 13.56 -27.43
C ILE A 252 -24.66 13.57 -26.68
N TYR A 253 -24.08 14.75 -26.50
CA TYR A 253 -22.83 14.92 -25.76
C TYR A 253 -22.94 14.53 -24.29
N LEU A 254 -24.04 14.87 -23.61
CA LEU A 254 -24.25 14.51 -22.20
C LEU A 254 -24.35 12.99 -22.00
N LEU A 255 -24.96 12.27 -22.94
CA LEU A 255 -25.01 10.80 -22.93
C LEU A 255 -23.60 10.19 -23.05
N MET A 256 -22.77 10.73 -23.95
CA MET A 256 -21.36 10.33 -24.08
C MET A 256 -20.57 10.67 -22.80
N ALA A 257 -20.74 11.88 -22.27
CA ALA A 257 -20.04 12.34 -21.07
C ALA A 257 -20.41 11.48 -19.85
N PHE A 258 -21.68 11.09 -19.72
CA PHE A 258 -22.13 10.15 -18.69
C PHE A 258 -21.45 8.78 -18.84
N GLY A 259 -21.36 8.25 -20.07
CA GLY A 259 -20.62 7.01 -20.33
C GLY A 259 -19.13 7.10 -19.94
N ILE A 260 -18.47 8.22 -20.28
CA ILE A 260 -17.07 8.45 -19.89
C ILE A 260 -16.93 8.50 -18.35
N LEU A 261 -17.83 9.20 -17.66
CA LEU A 261 -17.83 9.30 -16.20
C LEU A 261 -18.09 7.95 -15.52
N ALA A 262 -19.00 7.14 -16.04
CA ALA A 262 -19.27 5.80 -15.53
C ALA A 262 -18.05 4.88 -15.66
N VAL A 263 -17.37 4.91 -16.82
CA VAL A 263 -16.12 4.16 -17.02
C VAL A 263 -15.02 4.69 -16.10
N LEU A 264 -14.91 6.02 -15.94
CA LEU A 264 -13.93 6.64 -15.05
C LEU A 264 -14.11 6.20 -13.60
N TRP A 265 -15.35 6.18 -13.11
CA TRP A 265 -15.71 5.68 -11.79
C TRP A 265 -15.29 4.22 -11.61
N PHE A 266 -15.63 3.37 -12.58
CA PHE A 266 -15.25 1.95 -12.57
C PHE A 266 -13.74 1.74 -12.58
N CYS A 267 -12.98 2.57 -13.31
CA CYS A 267 -11.53 2.44 -13.42
C CYS A 267 -10.76 2.90 -12.17
N MET A 268 -11.33 3.81 -11.38
CA MET A 268 -10.60 4.51 -10.32
C MET A 268 -10.33 3.68 -9.07
N ASP A 269 -11.19 2.70 -8.75
CA ASP A 269 -11.02 1.73 -7.66
C ASP A 269 -10.39 2.38 -6.41
N LEU A 270 -11.00 3.50 -5.98
CA LEU A 270 -10.51 4.30 -4.86
C LEU A 270 -10.67 3.50 -3.57
N PRO A 271 -9.67 3.53 -2.66
CA PRO A 271 -9.82 2.92 -1.35
C PRO A 271 -11.04 3.49 -0.62
N GLU A 272 -11.76 2.64 0.11
CA GLU A 272 -12.88 3.06 0.94
C GLU A 272 -12.44 4.16 1.91
N PHE A 273 -13.28 5.18 2.07
CA PHE A 273 -12.92 6.34 2.87
C PHE A 273 -12.91 5.95 4.35
N PRO A 274 -11.79 6.12 5.08
CA PRO A 274 -11.70 5.76 6.49
C PRO A 274 -12.72 6.55 7.31
N SER A 275 -13.44 5.86 8.19
CA SER A 275 -14.46 6.48 9.05
C SER A 275 -13.89 7.58 9.95
N GLU A 276 -12.61 7.48 10.32
CA GLU A 276 -11.89 8.46 11.14
C GLU A 276 -11.76 9.84 10.47
N PHE A 277 -11.91 9.93 9.14
CA PHE A 277 -11.86 11.19 8.39
C PHE A 277 -13.24 11.80 8.14
N ILE A 278 -14.31 11.23 8.70
CA ILE A 278 -15.67 11.73 8.53
C ILE A 278 -15.97 12.70 9.68
N PRO A 279 -15.82 14.02 9.49
CA PRO A 279 -16.22 14.96 10.52
C PRO A 279 -17.74 14.96 10.67
N ALA A 280 -18.22 15.39 11.84
CA ALA A 280 -19.64 15.68 12.05
C ALA A 280 -20.14 16.76 11.07
N MET A 281 -19.27 17.71 10.72
CA MET A 281 -19.50 18.71 9.68
C MET A 281 -18.22 18.96 8.88
N TRP A 282 -18.30 19.00 7.54
CA TRP A 282 -17.14 19.26 6.67
C TRP A 282 -16.44 20.60 6.92
N SER A 283 -17.15 21.57 7.51
CA SER A 283 -16.65 22.89 7.89
C SER A 283 -15.99 22.93 9.28
N ASP A 284 -15.85 21.81 9.97
CA ASP A 284 -15.22 21.74 11.28
C ASP A 284 -13.69 21.82 11.14
N PHE A 285 -13.16 23.05 11.10
CA PHE A 285 -11.72 23.28 10.98
C PHE A 285 -10.94 22.85 12.22
N GLU A 286 -11.55 22.87 13.41
CA GLU A 286 -10.92 22.42 14.65
C GLU A 286 -10.71 20.91 14.63
N PHE A 287 -11.69 20.15 14.14
CA PHE A 287 -11.55 18.72 13.88
C PHE A 287 -10.33 18.43 12.99
N TRP A 288 -10.21 19.11 11.84
CA TRP A 288 -9.09 18.90 10.92
C TRP A 288 -7.75 19.23 11.59
N GLU A 289 -7.68 20.34 12.32
CA GLU A 289 -6.47 20.75 13.03
C GLU A 289 -6.05 19.71 14.08
N ASN A 290 -7.00 19.19 14.86
CA ASN A 290 -6.73 18.17 15.87
C ASN A 290 -6.30 16.85 15.23
N LEU A 291 -6.99 16.39 14.18
CA LEU A 291 -6.65 15.18 13.45
C LEU A 291 -5.21 15.24 12.93
N PHE A 292 -4.82 16.30 12.22
CA PHE A 292 -3.46 16.43 11.71
C PHE A 292 -2.41 16.60 12.81
N LYS A 293 -2.74 17.29 13.91
CA LYS A 293 -1.83 17.43 15.06
C LYS A 293 -1.60 16.11 15.77
N GLU A 294 -2.64 15.32 16.01
CA GLU A 294 -2.54 14.01 16.68
C GLU A 294 -1.78 13.02 15.80
N GLN A 295 -2.13 12.91 14.52
CA GLN A 295 -1.41 12.04 13.58
C GLN A 295 0.06 12.46 13.42
N GLY A 296 0.33 13.77 13.35
CA GLY A 296 1.71 14.29 13.28
C GLY A 296 2.52 14.00 14.55
N LYS A 297 1.93 14.18 15.74
CA LYS A 297 2.57 13.86 17.02
C LYS A 297 2.85 12.36 17.15
N ASN A 298 1.88 11.52 16.81
CA ASN A 298 2.02 10.07 16.86
C ASN A 298 3.13 9.59 15.92
N MET A 299 3.22 10.15 14.71
CA MET A 299 4.28 9.84 13.76
C MET A 299 5.66 10.29 14.26
N VAL A 300 5.79 11.50 14.82
CA VAL A 300 7.06 11.99 15.38
C VAL A 300 7.51 11.16 16.58
N TYR A 301 6.59 10.83 17.48
CA TYR A 301 6.85 9.94 18.62
C TYR A 301 7.35 8.58 18.15
N TRP A 302 6.68 8.00 17.14
CA TRP A 302 7.08 6.73 16.55
C TRP A 302 8.47 6.76 15.89
N MET A 303 8.82 7.85 15.22
CA MET A 303 10.18 8.03 14.65
C MET A 303 11.24 8.25 15.74
N ALA A 304 10.88 8.90 16.85
CA ALA A 304 11.78 9.19 17.96
C ALA A 304 12.06 7.97 18.85
N ALA A 305 11.10 7.05 18.98
CA ALA A 305 11.22 5.83 19.79
C ALA A 305 12.23 4.79 19.24
N GLY A 306 12.87 5.08 18.09
CA GLY A 306 13.77 4.17 17.39
C GLY A 306 12.99 3.27 16.43
N PRO A 307 13.37 3.24 15.13
CA PRO A 307 12.70 2.37 14.17
C PRO A 307 13.11 0.91 14.43
N SER A 308 12.13 0.02 14.57
CA SER A 308 12.36 -1.42 14.54
C SER A 308 12.64 -1.87 13.11
N PHE A 309 13.13 -3.11 12.90
CA PHE A 309 13.35 -3.66 11.56
C PHE A 309 12.13 -3.49 10.64
N ARG A 310 10.93 -3.78 11.19
CA ARG A 310 9.64 -3.66 10.51
C ARG A 310 9.38 -2.22 10.08
N ASP A 311 9.73 -1.25 10.94
CA ASP A 311 9.50 0.16 10.66
C ASP A 311 10.47 0.68 9.61
N ILE A 312 11.74 0.24 9.64
CA ILE A 312 12.73 0.61 8.61
C ILE A 312 12.25 0.14 7.23
N GLU A 313 11.82 -1.11 7.12
CA GLU A 313 11.30 -1.68 5.87
C GLU A 313 10.02 -0.96 5.40
N LEU A 314 9.08 -0.70 6.33
CA LEU A 314 7.87 0.06 6.04
C LEU A 314 8.20 1.47 5.53
N TRP A 315 9.07 2.21 6.21
CA TRP A 315 9.41 3.59 5.86
C TRP A 315 10.15 3.67 4.52
N THR A 316 11.12 2.79 4.30
CA THR A 316 11.89 2.75 3.05
C THR A 316 11.00 2.39 1.86
N SER A 317 10.17 1.35 2.00
CA SER A 317 9.22 0.94 0.98
C SER A 317 8.18 2.02 0.69
N SER A 318 7.64 2.65 1.73
CA SER A 318 6.67 3.74 1.59
C SER A 318 7.28 4.97 0.91
N PHE A 319 8.49 5.36 1.32
CA PHE A 319 9.20 6.48 0.72
C PHE A 319 9.47 6.24 -0.77
N MET A 320 9.95 5.04 -1.13
CA MET A 320 10.19 4.67 -2.52
C MET A 320 8.88 4.64 -3.32
N ALA A 321 7.80 4.09 -2.78
CA ALA A 321 6.50 4.07 -3.43
C ALA A 321 5.97 5.49 -3.70
N VAL A 322 6.09 6.41 -2.73
CA VAL A 322 5.70 7.81 -2.88
C VAL A 322 6.55 8.50 -3.95
N LEU A 323 7.88 8.42 -3.85
CA LEU A 323 8.81 9.04 -4.79
C LEU A 323 8.56 8.58 -6.23
N LEU A 324 8.45 7.26 -6.43
CA LEU A 324 8.23 6.66 -7.74
C LEU A 324 6.84 7.01 -8.29
N SER A 325 5.80 7.06 -7.46
CA SER A 325 4.45 7.47 -7.87
C SER A 325 4.41 8.95 -8.30
N VAL A 326 5.08 9.84 -7.58
CA VAL A 326 5.17 11.27 -7.94
C VAL A 326 5.95 11.44 -9.26
N CYS A 327 7.05 10.71 -9.44
CA CYS A 327 7.79 10.72 -10.70
C CYS A 327 6.94 10.16 -11.86
N ALA A 328 6.25 9.03 -11.65
CA ALA A 328 5.34 8.44 -12.63
C ALA A 328 4.22 9.43 -13.01
N SER A 329 3.71 10.21 -12.06
CA SER A 329 2.71 11.25 -12.26
C SER A 329 3.19 12.34 -13.22
N ALA A 330 4.42 12.82 -13.05
CA ALA A 330 5.02 13.83 -13.92
C ALA A 330 5.19 13.31 -15.37
N PHE A 331 5.71 12.08 -15.53
CA PHE A 331 5.86 11.48 -16.86
C PHE A 331 4.52 11.13 -17.52
N THR A 332 3.52 10.72 -16.73
CA THR A 332 2.16 10.49 -17.20
C THR A 332 1.53 11.78 -17.71
N ALA A 333 1.67 12.88 -16.97
CA ALA A 333 1.21 14.20 -17.40
C ALA A 333 1.90 14.64 -18.70
N ALA A 334 3.23 14.48 -18.79
CA ALA A 334 3.98 14.81 -20.00
C ALA A 334 3.54 13.97 -21.20
N ALA A 335 3.39 12.65 -21.04
CA ALA A 335 2.88 11.77 -22.09
C ALA A 335 1.46 12.19 -22.50
N ALA A 336 0.57 12.43 -21.55
CA ALA A 336 -0.81 12.86 -21.78
C ALA A 336 -0.93 14.17 -22.58
N MET A 337 0.01 15.12 -22.39
CA MET A 337 0.09 16.35 -23.17
C MET A 337 0.62 16.15 -24.60
N LEU A 338 1.48 15.15 -24.81
CA LEU A 338 2.12 14.87 -26.11
C LEU A 338 1.29 13.94 -27.01
N VAL A 339 0.40 13.13 -26.44
CA VAL A 339 -0.49 12.23 -27.18
C VAL A 339 -1.40 13.06 -28.10
N SER A 340 -1.44 12.67 -29.38
CA SER A 340 -2.48 13.11 -30.30
C SER A 340 -2.83 11.98 -31.27
N ILE A 341 -4.06 11.50 -31.19
CA ILE A 341 -4.52 10.33 -31.96
C ILE A 341 -5.50 10.78 -33.03
N ARG A 342 -5.12 10.52 -34.28
CA ARG A 342 -5.88 10.96 -35.48
C ARG A 342 -6.36 9.81 -36.35
N SER A 343 -6.26 8.57 -35.87
CA SER A 343 -6.64 7.38 -36.62
C SER A 343 -6.98 6.23 -35.70
N TYR A 344 -8.04 5.50 -36.03
CA TYR A 344 -8.49 4.31 -35.31
C TYR A 344 -7.39 3.23 -35.21
N LYS A 345 -6.66 2.98 -36.30
CA LYS A 345 -5.53 2.02 -36.31
C LYS A 345 -4.45 2.39 -35.29
N ARG A 346 -4.20 3.69 -35.11
CA ARG A 346 -3.22 4.18 -34.13
C ARG A 346 -3.73 4.05 -32.70
N MET A 347 -5.01 4.29 -32.47
CA MET A 347 -5.64 4.09 -31.16
C MET A 347 -5.45 2.64 -30.68
N ILE A 348 -5.84 1.66 -31.52
CA ILE A 348 -5.65 0.23 -31.20
C ILE A 348 -4.18 -0.07 -30.96
N PHE A 349 -3.28 0.39 -31.84
CA PHE A 349 -1.86 0.12 -31.71
C PHE A 349 -1.29 0.66 -30.38
N TYR A 350 -1.65 1.87 -29.97
CA TYR A 350 -1.16 2.43 -28.70
C TYR A 350 -1.72 1.69 -27.48
N CYS A 351 -3.01 1.32 -27.47
CA CYS A 351 -3.57 0.52 -26.39
C CYS A 351 -2.92 -0.87 -26.31
N ALA A 352 -2.73 -1.54 -27.45
CA ALA A 352 -2.09 -2.85 -27.52
C ALA A 352 -0.61 -2.78 -27.11
N ALA A 353 0.12 -1.76 -27.58
CA ALA A 353 1.51 -1.55 -27.18
C ALA A 353 1.63 -1.28 -25.69
N TYR A 354 0.78 -0.41 -25.13
CA TYR A 354 0.79 -0.10 -23.71
C TYR A 354 0.51 -1.34 -22.84
N THR A 355 -0.58 -2.05 -23.12
CA THR A 355 -0.95 -3.27 -22.38
C THR A 355 0.10 -4.37 -22.50
N LEU A 356 0.72 -4.54 -23.68
CA LEU A 356 1.82 -5.48 -23.88
C LEU A 356 3.07 -5.07 -23.11
N THR A 357 3.46 -3.79 -23.13
CA THR A 357 4.61 -3.31 -22.33
C THR A 357 4.37 -3.50 -20.85
N LEU A 358 3.16 -3.22 -20.38
CA LEU A 358 2.76 -3.43 -18.99
C LEU A 358 2.82 -4.92 -18.62
N GLY A 359 2.33 -5.80 -19.50
CA GLY A 359 2.43 -7.24 -19.36
C GLY A 359 3.88 -7.73 -19.23
N LEU A 360 4.77 -7.26 -20.09
CA LEU A 360 6.20 -7.64 -20.05
C LEU A 360 6.91 -7.14 -18.79
N ILE A 361 6.63 -5.90 -18.37
CA ILE A 361 7.16 -5.32 -17.13
C ILE A 361 6.62 -6.10 -15.93
N SER A 362 5.32 -6.37 -15.92
CA SER A 362 4.67 -7.12 -14.83
C SER A 362 5.23 -8.52 -14.67
N PHE A 363 5.46 -9.26 -15.76
CA PHE A 363 6.04 -10.60 -15.70
C PHE A 363 7.45 -10.60 -15.09
N LYS A 364 8.27 -9.58 -15.44
CA LYS A 364 9.63 -9.45 -14.92
C LYS A 364 9.67 -9.09 -13.43
N ILE A 365 8.79 -8.19 -12.99
CA ILE A 365 8.78 -7.73 -11.59
C ILE A 365 8.01 -8.71 -10.69
N ALA A 366 6.92 -9.33 -11.17
CA ALA A 366 6.18 -10.35 -10.42
C ALA A 366 7.01 -11.62 -10.16
N SER A 367 7.99 -11.93 -11.02
CA SER A 367 8.95 -13.01 -10.76
C SER A 367 9.90 -12.70 -9.60
N ALA A 368 10.00 -11.44 -9.17
CA ALA A 368 10.91 -11.00 -8.11
C ALA A 368 10.18 -10.58 -6.83
N HIS A 369 8.90 -10.19 -6.91
CA HIS A 369 8.11 -9.70 -5.77
C HIS A 369 6.63 -10.07 -5.88
N ASN A 370 5.95 -10.27 -4.75
CA ASN A 370 4.49 -10.37 -4.69
C ASN A 370 3.85 -9.02 -5.02
N MET A 371 3.31 -8.88 -6.24
CA MET A 371 2.74 -7.61 -6.72
C MET A 371 1.21 -7.65 -6.76
N THR A 372 0.58 -6.61 -6.23
CA THR A 372 -0.81 -6.28 -6.53
C THR A 372 -0.87 -5.12 -7.53
N PHE A 373 -1.61 -5.29 -8.62
CA PHE A 373 -1.78 -4.23 -9.62
C PHE A 373 -3.12 -3.52 -9.45
N CYS A 374 -3.08 -2.19 -9.43
CA CYS A 374 -4.29 -1.37 -9.45
C CYS A 374 -4.97 -1.46 -10.82
N LYS A 375 -6.29 -1.70 -10.86
CA LYS A 375 -7.11 -1.68 -12.09
C LYS A 375 -6.91 -0.40 -12.91
N ALA A 376 -6.74 0.73 -12.22
CA ALA A 376 -6.52 2.04 -12.83
C ALA A 376 -5.29 2.06 -13.78
N MET A 377 -4.26 1.27 -13.49
CA MET A 377 -3.05 1.23 -14.30
C MET A 377 -3.30 0.64 -15.70
N TYR A 378 -4.16 -0.38 -15.81
CA TYR A 378 -4.49 -1.00 -17.10
C TYR A 378 -5.47 -0.14 -17.90
N PHE A 379 -6.52 0.34 -17.25
CA PHE A 379 -7.66 0.92 -17.95
C PHE A 379 -7.51 2.40 -18.23
N LEU A 380 -6.90 3.19 -17.33
CA LEU A 380 -6.98 4.64 -17.42
C LEU A 380 -6.13 5.26 -18.55
N PRO A 381 -4.91 4.76 -18.84
CA PRO A 381 -4.16 5.20 -20.03
C PRO A 381 -4.86 4.82 -21.33
N CYS A 382 -5.52 3.66 -21.37
CA CYS A 382 -6.34 3.24 -22.52
C CYS A 382 -7.57 4.14 -22.67
N LEU A 383 -8.25 4.47 -21.57
CA LEU A 383 -9.38 5.39 -21.55
C LEU A 383 -8.97 6.78 -22.05
N TRP A 384 -7.81 7.30 -21.62
CA TRP A 384 -7.26 8.57 -22.10
C TRP A 384 -7.10 8.58 -23.62
N ILE A 385 -6.50 7.52 -24.17
CA ILE A 385 -6.29 7.34 -25.62
C ILE A 385 -7.63 7.29 -26.36
N CYS A 386 -8.60 6.52 -25.86
CA CYS A 386 -9.93 6.43 -26.45
C CYS A 386 -10.66 7.79 -26.43
N VAL A 387 -10.62 8.50 -25.30
CA VAL A 387 -11.24 9.82 -25.15
C VAL A 387 -10.58 10.86 -26.08
N ASP A 388 -9.26 10.83 -26.24
CA ASP A 388 -8.54 11.68 -27.20
C ASP A 388 -9.03 11.46 -28.64
N PHE A 389 -9.18 10.20 -29.05
CA PHE A 389 -9.69 9.85 -30.37
C PHE A 389 -11.17 10.22 -30.55
N LEU A 390 -12.02 9.98 -29.54
CA LEU A 390 -13.44 10.37 -29.59
C LEU A 390 -13.59 11.89 -29.79
N PHE A 391 -12.83 12.71 -29.07
CA PHE A 391 -12.87 14.17 -29.24
C PHE A 391 -12.31 14.62 -30.60
N TYR A 392 -11.33 13.90 -31.15
CA TYR A 392 -10.85 14.12 -32.52
C TYR A 392 -11.98 13.89 -33.54
N CYS A 393 -12.66 12.74 -33.49
CA CYS A 393 -13.79 12.43 -34.37
C CYS A 393 -14.96 13.42 -34.22
N LEU A 394 -15.28 13.81 -32.99
CA LEU A 394 -16.33 14.80 -32.72
C LEU A 394 -15.98 16.17 -33.32
N LYS A 395 -14.70 16.56 -33.27
CA LYS A 395 -14.24 17.82 -33.86
C LYS A 395 -14.26 17.77 -35.39
N GLU A 396 -13.93 16.63 -35.99
CA GLU A 396 -13.90 16.45 -37.44
C GLU A 396 -15.32 16.42 -38.03
N THR A 397 -16.26 15.74 -37.38
CA THR A 397 -17.70 15.75 -37.74
C THR A 397 -18.31 17.16 -37.65
N LEU A 398 -18.11 17.86 -36.54
CA LEU A 398 -18.53 19.26 -36.40
C LEU A 398 -17.93 20.18 -37.47
N ALA A 399 -16.66 19.97 -37.85
CA ALA A 399 -16.02 20.78 -38.90
C ALA A 399 -16.56 20.45 -40.30
N ALA A 400 -16.94 19.20 -40.57
CA ALA A 400 -17.58 18.78 -41.81
C ALA A 400 -18.98 19.38 -41.94
N ASP A 401 -19.80 19.30 -40.88
CA ASP A 401 -21.18 19.84 -40.89
C ASP A 401 -21.22 21.37 -41.03
N VAL A 402 -20.24 22.09 -40.43
CA VAL A 402 -20.08 23.54 -40.66
C VAL A 402 -19.66 23.86 -42.09
N ARG A 403 -18.77 23.04 -42.68
CA ARG A 403 -18.24 23.27 -44.04
C ARG A 403 -19.26 22.91 -45.13
N GLU A 404 -20.18 21.99 -44.85
CA GLU A 404 -21.28 21.59 -45.73
C GLU A 404 -22.54 22.46 -45.57
N GLY A 405 -22.54 23.48 -44.70
CA GLY A 405 -23.66 24.41 -44.54
C GLY A 405 -24.88 23.87 -43.77
N ARG A 406 -24.87 22.59 -43.36
CA ARG A 406 -26.01 21.95 -42.66
C ARG A 406 -26.38 22.60 -41.33
N ILE A 407 -25.44 23.26 -40.66
CA ILE A 407 -25.71 24.01 -39.40
C ILE A 407 -26.32 25.40 -39.69
N LEU A 408 -26.06 25.98 -40.87
CA LEU A 408 -26.66 27.27 -41.28
C LEU A 408 -28.09 27.11 -41.83
N ASP A 409 -28.45 25.92 -42.31
CA ASP A 409 -29.81 25.64 -42.79
C ASP A 409 -30.81 25.38 -41.64
N GLU A 410 -30.35 24.94 -40.46
CA GLU A 410 -31.20 24.86 -39.24
C GLU A 410 -31.50 26.24 -38.63
N GLU A 411 -30.71 27.29 -38.91
CA GLU A 411 -31.01 28.68 -38.50
C GLU A 411 -32.08 29.35 -39.39
N LYS A 412 -32.53 28.68 -40.45
CA LYS A 412 -33.52 29.21 -41.41
C LYS A 412 -34.87 28.48 -41.42
N MET A 413 -35.15 27.61 -40.46
CA MET A 413 -36.50 27.06 -40.24
C MET A 413 -37.11 27.54 -38.94
#